data_AF-A0A954T4B1-F1
#
_entry.id   AF-A0A954T4B1-F1
#
_cell.length_a   1.000
_cell.length_b   1.000
_cell.length_c   1.000
_cell.angle_alpha   90.00
_cell.angle_beta   90.00
_cell.angle_gamma   90.00
#
_symmetry.space_group_name_H-M   'P 1'
#
loop_
_entity.id
_entity.type
_entity.pdbx_description
1 polymer ?
#
loop_
_entity_poly.entity_id
_entity_poly.type
_entity_poly.pdbx_seq_one_letter_code
_entity_poly.pdbx_strand_id
1 'polypeptide(L)'
;MLMAGGLTAACALLVAALPAADGDQKVDPTAQALASVAKMEVGKLDWPMWGGWPSRNNTPQGENIPDDWDVSSGKNIRWEAKLGSQTYGNPVVANGKVYVGTNNNAGWLERYPEAVDLGALLCFEEKTGKFLWQHSSPKLPTGRVHDWPLQGICCSPYVDGKRVWFV
;
A
#
# COMPACT_ATOMS: atom_id res chain seq x y z
N MET A 1 -48.96 22.17 -44.90
CA MET A 1 -49.24 21.32 -43.72
C MET A 1 -47.92 20.70 -43.30
N LEU A 2 -47.52 21.01 -42.06
CA LEU A 2 -46.38 20.55 -41.26
C LEU A 2 -44.94 20.74 -41.74
N MET A 3 -44.22 21.47 -40.89
CA MET A 3 -42.77 21.63 -40.79
C MET A 3 -42.10 20.37 -40.25
N ALA A 4 -40.80 20.21 -40.54
CA ALA A 4 -39.85 19.62 -39.59
C ALA A 4 -38.47 20.23 -39.84
N GLY A 5 -38.09 21.19 -39.00
CA GLY A 5 -36.73 21.73 -38.93
C GLY A 5 -35.82 20.77 -38.18
N GLY A 6 -34.73 20.36 -38.82
CA GLY A 6 -33.63 19.66 -38.17
C GLY A 6 -32.68 20.67 -37.53
N LEU A 7 -32.72 20.78 -36.20
CA LEU A 7 -31.76 21.56 -35.42
C LEU A 7 -30.53 20.67 -35.16
N THR A 8 -29.47 20.84 -35.94
CA THR A 8 -28.17 20.22 -35.67
C THR A 8 -27.52 20.96 -34.50
N ALA A 9 -27.63 20.41 -33.29
CA ALA A 9 -26.89 20.91 -32.14
C ALA A 9 -25.41 20.49 -32.26
N ALA A 10 -24.55 21.41 -32.68
CA ALA A 10 -23.11 21.23 -32.58
C ALA A 10 -22.68 21.37 -31.11
N CYS A 11 -22.35 20.25 -30.47
CA CYS A 11 -21.67 20.25 -29.17
C CYS A 11 -20.25 20.79 -29.36
N ALA A 12 -20.05 22.08 -29.12
CA ALA A 12 -18.72 22.65 -28.99
C ALA A 12 -18.11 22.17 -27.67
N LEU A 13 -17.20 21.20 -27.73
CA LEU A 13 -16.27 20.92 -26.63
C LEU A 13 -15.38 22.16 -26.44
N LEU A 14 -15.70 22.99 -25.44
CA LEU A 14 -14.73 23.94 -24.91
C LEU A 14 -13.62 23.12 -24.23
N VAL A 15 -12.55 22.86 -24.97
CA VAL A 15 -11.26 22.54 -24.36
C VAL A 15 -10.71 23.87 -23.84
N ALA A 16 -11.02 24.19 -22.59
CA ALA A 16 -10.30 25.26 -21.91
C ALA A 16 -8.84 24.80 -21.81
N ALA A 17 -7.96 25.43 -22.61
CA ALA A 17 -6.53 25.29 -22.43
C ALA A 17 -6.22 25.76 -21.01
N LEU A 18 -5.81 24.82 -20.14
CA LEU A 18 -5.23 25.19 -18.85
C LEU A 18 -4.02 26.10 -19.16
N PRO A 19 -3.91 27.28 -18.54
CA PRO A 19 -2.72 28.10 -18.73
C PRO A 19 -1.52 27.23 -18.34
N ALA A 20 -0.52 27.17 -19.22
CA ALA A 20 0.77 26.60 -18.88
C ALA A 20 1.25 27.35 -17.63
N ALA A 21 1.56 26.62 -16.57
CA ALA A 21 2.05 27.22 -15.34
C ALA A 21 3.37 27.92 -15.65
N ASP A 22 3.33 29.25 -15.76
CA ASP A 22 4.51 30.09 -15.84
C ASP A 22 5.27 30.02 -14.52
N GLY A 23 6.59 29.77 -14.61
CA GLY A 23 7.58 30.04 -13.57
C GLY A 23 8.19 28.79 -12.91
N ASP A 24 9.50 28.88 -12.65
CA ASP A 24 10.31 28.01 -11.79
C ASP A 24 9.76 27.95 -10.34
N GLN A 25 8.55 27.45 -10.15
CA GLN A 25 8.09 27.09 -8.83
C GLN A 25 8.86 25.85 -8.41
N LYS A 26 9.78 26.03 -7.47
CA LYS A 26 10.51 24.95 -6.83
C LYS A 26 9.50 24.03 -6.14
N VAL A 27 9.15 22.93 -6.80
CA VAL A 27 8.21 21.94 -6.28
C VAL A 27 8.86 21.22 -5.11
N ASP A 28 8.21 21.28 -3.95
CA ASP A 28 8.53 20.43 -2.80
C ASP A 28 7.58 19.22 -2.80
N PRO A 29 8.01 18.06 -3.32
CA PRO A 29 7.17 16.87 -3.37
C PRO A 29 6.87 16.29 -1.98
N THR A 30 7.74 16.50 -0.99
CA THR A 30 7.51 16.03 0.38
C THR A 30 6.41 16.84 1.03
N ALA A 31 6.41 18.17 0.88
CA ALA A 31 5.33 19.03 1.38
C ALA A 31 3.97 18.67 0.73
N GLN A 32 3.96 18.35 -0.56
CA GLN A 32 2.76 17.88 -1.26
C GLN A 32 2.26 16.52 -0.74
N ALA A 33 3.17 15.58 -0.50
CA ALA A 33 2.85 14.28 0.07
C ALA A 33 2.20 14.44 1.45
N LEU A 34 2.83 15.22 2.34
CA LEU A 34 2.29 15.52 3.68
C LEU A 34 0.90 16.17 3.61
N ALA A 35 0.72 17.15 2.73
CA ALA A 35 -0.58 17.81 2.53
C ALA A 35 -1.65 16.86 1.98
N SER A 36 -1.27 15.86 1.18
CA SER A 36 -2.18 14.82 0.70
C SER A 36 -2.53 13.82 1.79
N VAL A 37 -1.55 13.31 2.54
CA VAL A 37 -1.76 12.35 3.63
C VAL A 37 -2.60 12.97 4.75
N ALA A 38 -2.42 14.26 5.03
CA ALA A 38 -3.22 14.99 6.03
C ALA A 38 -4.74 15.04 5.74
N LYS A 39 -5.16 14.72 4.50
CA LYS A 39 -6.59 14.62 4.12
C LYS A 39 -7.14 13.21 4.31
N MET A 40 -6.30 12.23 4.61
CA MET A 40 -6.67 10.85 4.85
C MET A 40 -6.93 10.61 6.34
N GLU A 41 -7.68 9.57 6.67
CA GLU A 41 -7.91 9.17 8.06
C GLU A 41 -6.74 8.32 8.61
N VAL A 42 -5.51 8.77 8.44
CA VAL A 42 -4.28 8.11 8.95
C VAL A 42 -3.37 9.09 9.70
N GLY A 43 -2.31 8.60 10.33
CA GLY A 43 -1.29 9.44 10.94
C GLY A 43 -0.60 10.35 9.92
N LYS A 44 -0.21 11.56 10.37
CA LYS A 44 0.30 12.62 9.48
C LYS A 44 1.60 12.27 8.75
N LEU A 45 2.37 11.32 9.30
CA LEU A 45 3.63 10.84 8.76
C LEU A 45 3.54 9.37 8.30
N ASP A 46 2.32 8.84 8.21
CA ASP A 46 2.11 7.45 7.82
C ASP A 46 2.40 7.24 6.33
N TRP A 47 2.60 5.98 5.97
CA TRP A 47 2.80 5.52 4.61
C TRP A 47 1.69 4.54 4.20
N PRO A 48 0.45 5.03 4.02
CA PRO A 48 -0.77 4.20 3.96
C PRO A 48 -0.96 3.42 2.65
N MET A 49 -0.05 3.56 1.68
CA MET A 49 -0.18 2.95 0.36
C MET A 49 1.16 2.84 -0.36
N TRP A 50 1.22 2.10 -1.47
CA TRP A 50 2.39 2.13 -2.36
C TRP A 50 2.73 3.58 -2.78
N GLY A 51 3.99 4.01 -2.64
CA GLY A 51 4.33 5.40 -2.92
C GLY A 51 3.84 6.43 -1.89
N GLY A 52 3.23 6.01 -0.78
CA GLY A 52 2.84 6.86 0.36
C GLY A 52 1.58 7.70 0.15
N TRP A 53 1.33 8.17 -1.07
CA TRP A 53 0.24 9.09 -1.41
C TRP A 53 -0.24 8.92 -2.86
N PRO A 54 -1.38 9.51 -3.27
CA PRO A 54 -1.99 9.26 -4.58
C PRO A 54 -1.11 9.55 -5.81
N SER A 55 -0.12 10.45 -5.73
CA SER A 55 0.79 10.71 -6.85
C SER A 55 1.87 9.63 -7.03
N ARG A 56 2.02 8.72 -6.06
CA ARG A 56 3.00 7.62 -6.05
C ARG A 56 4.46 8.06 -6.14
N ASN A 57 4.78 9.26 -5.66
CA ASN A 57 6.17 9.72 -5.54
C ASN A 57 6.74 9.37 -4.16
N ASN A 58 7.82 8.59 -4.11
CA ASN A 58 8.42 8.08 -2.87
C ASN A 58 9.23 9.15 -2.11
N THR A 59 8.56 10.17 -1.57
CA THR A 59 9.18 11.29 -0.85
C THR A 59 8.72 11.35 0.61
N PRO A 60 9.20 10.45 1.48
CA PRO A 60 8.88 10.48 2.91
C PRO A 60 9.51 11.67 3.62
N GLN A 61 8.81 12.18 4.63
CA GLN A 61 9.42 13.01 5.66
C GLN A 61 10.06 12.09 6.70
N GLY A 62 11.37 12.14 6.84
CA GLY A 62 12.10 11.37 7.84
C GLY A 62 13.22 12.19 8.45
N GLU A 63 13.40 12.05 9.75
CA GLU A 63 14.50 12.63 10.53
C GLU A 63 15.17 11.50 11.32
N ASN A 64 16.46 11.65 11.63
CA ASN A 64 17.23 10.65 12.39
C ASN A 64 17.15 9.24 11.78
N ILE A 65 17.11 9.15 10.45
CA ILE A 65 17.14 7.86 9.74
C ILE A 65 18.52 7.23 10.01
N PRO A 66 18.59 5.99 10.54
CA PRO A 66 19.86 5.33 10.74
C PRO A 66 20.57 5.12 9.40
N ASP A 67 21.82 5.55 9.31
CA ASP A 67 22.71 5.36 8.17
C ASP A 67 23.62 4.14 8.33
N ASP A 68 23.62 3.51 9.50
CA ASP A 68 24.20 2.21 9.76
C ASP A 68 23.25 1.27 10.53
N TRP A 69 23.33 -0.03 10.26
CA TRP A 69 22.56 -1.06 10.97
C TRP A 69 23.24 -2.41 10.81
N ASP A 70 22.94 -3.34 11.71
CA ASP A 70 23.36 -4.73 11.58
C ASP A 70 22.27 -5.67 12.08
N VAL A 71 21.78 -6.53 11.18
CA VAL A 71 20.70 -7.48 11.47
C VAL A 71 21.18 -8.57 12.43
N SER A 72 22.45 -8.97 12.34
CA SER A 72 22.97 -10.08 13.15
C SER A 72 23.09 -9.72 14.64
N SER A 73 23.52 -8.50 14.95
CA SER A 73 23.65 -7.97 16.31
C SER A 73 22.42 -7.21 16.79
N GLY A 74 21.49 -6.86 15.90
CA GLY A 74 20.34 -6.01 16.20
C GLY A 74 20.67 -4.52 16.30
N LYS A 75 21.88 -4.08 15.88
CA LYS A 75 22.26 -2.66 15.91
C LYS A 75 21.31 -1.84 15.04
N ASN A 76 20.72 -0.80 15.64
CA ASN A 76 19.74 0.09 15.01
C ASN A 76 18.51 -0.65 14.42
N ILE A 77 18.24 -1.88 14.88
CA ILE A 77 17.02 -2.61 14.56
C ILE A 77 16.02 -2.40 15.69
N ARG A 78 14.88 -1.79 15.38
CA ARG A 78 13.83 -1.53 16.38
C ARG A 78 13.11 -2.81 16.79
N TRP A 79 12.79 -3.64 15.82
CA TRP A 79 12.16 -4.97 15.98
C TRP A 79 12.25 -5.73 14.66
N GLU A 80 12.06 -7.04 14.73
CA GLU A 80 11.95 -7.93 13.59
C GLU A 80 10.73 -8.84 13.75
N ALA A 81 10.18 -9.29 12.62
CA ALA A 81 9.05 -10.23 12.61
C ALA A 81 9.24 -11.25 11.50
N LYS A 82 8.97 -12.53 11.81
CA LYS A 82 9.02 -13.62 10.82
C LYS A 82 7.94 -13.43 9.76
N LEU A 83 8.34 -13.46 8.50
CA LEU A 83 7.42 -13.49 7.35
C LEU A 83 7.41 -14.88 6.72
N GLY A 84 6.52 -15.07 5.75
CA GLY A 84 6.49 -16.25 4.92
C GLY A 84 7.74 -16.41 4.06
N SER A 85 7.89 -17.58 3.44
CA SER A 85 9.05 -17.91 2.61
C SER A 85 9.10 -17.10 1.31
N GLN A 86 7.97 -16.57 0.87
CA GLN A 86 7.84 -15.72 -0.31
C GLN A 86 7.03 -14.47 0.02
N THR A 87 7.69 -13.31 -0.08
CA THR A 87 7.12 -12.00 0.24
C THR A 87 7.53 -11.03 -0.87
N TYR A 88 6.55 -10.54 -1.62
CA TYR A 88 6.80 -9.62 -2.75
C TYR A 88 6.09 -8.27 -2.59
N GLY A 89 5.05 -8.20 -1.75
CA GLY A 89 4.33 -6.95 -1.50
C GLY A 89 5.14 -5.97 -0.65
N ASN A 90 5.01 -4.67 -0.91
CA ASN A 90 5.64 -3.66 -0.06
C ASN A 90 4.85 -3.53 1.25
N PRO A 91 5.53 -3.41 2.40
CA PRO A 91 4.87 -3.11 3.65
C PRO A 91 4.25 -1.71 3.60
N VAL A 92 3.13 -1.55 4.28
CA VAL A 92 2.41 -0.28 4.45
C VAL A 92 2.24 -0.01 5.92
N VAL A 93 2.48 1.24 6.34
CA VAL A 93 2.43 1.65 7.74
C VAL A 93 1.34 2.69 7.88
N ALA A 94 0.32 2.40 8.69
CA ALA A 94 -0.71 3.37 9.00
C ALA A 94 -1.41 3.07 10.33
N ASN A 95 -1.76 4.13 11.06
CA ASN A 95 -2.51 4.11 12.31
C ASN A 95 -1.89 3.15 13.34
N GLY A 96 -0.56 3.22 13.51
CA GLY A 96 0.18 2.41 14.47
C GLY A 96 0.35 0.94 14.07
N LYS A 97 0.13 0.60 12.79
CA LYS A 97 0.14 -0.79 12.29
C LYS A 97 0.96 -0.90 11.03
N VAL A 98 1.64 -2.04 10.89
CA VAL A 98 2.37 -2.45 9.69
C VAL A 98 1.64 -3.60 9.04
N TYR A 99 1.31 -3.46 7.76
CA TYR A 99 0.64 -4.46 6.94
C TYR A 99 1.58 -4.98 5.87
N VAL A 100 1.70 -6.29 5.72
CA VAL A 100 2.60 -6.90 4.73
C VAL A 100 2.00 -8.17 4.13
N GLY A 101 1.93 -8.20 2.80
CA GLY A 101 1.52 -9.37 2.03
C GLY A 101 2.65 -10.39 1.94
N THR A 102 2.36 -11.64 2.23
CA THR A 102 3.31 -12.76 2.25
C THR A 102 2.57 -14.10 2.06
N ASN A 103 3.26 -15.23 2.21
CA ASN A 103 2.65 -16.55 2.33
C ASN A 103 2.58 -17.01 3.81
N ASN A 104 1.93 -18.13 4.07
CA ASN A 104 1.69 -18.61 5.44
C ASN A 104 2.87 -19.35 6.09
N ASN A 105 4.03 -19.51 5.45
CA ASN A 105 5.14 -20.29 6.03
C ASN A 105 5.74 -19.67 7.33
N ALA A 106 5.32 -18.47 7.73
CA ALA A 106 5.63 -17.97 9.07
C ALA A 106 4.91 -18.77 10.18
N GLY A 107 3.69 -19.26 9.90
CA GLY A 107 2.90 -20.09 10.82
C GLY A 107 2.30 -19.32 12.01
N TRP A 108 1.89 -18.05 11.84
CA TRP A 108 1.42 -17.19 12.95
C TRP A 108 0.10 -17.64 13.59
N LEU A 109 -0.71 -18.46 12.92
CA LEU A 109 -2.00 -18.91 13.43
C LEU A 109 -2.01 -20.44 13.60
N GLU A 110 -2.37 -20.92 14.79
CA GLU A 110 -2.46 -22.37 15.07
C GLU A 110 -3.41 -23.11 14.11
N ARG A 111 -4.53 -22.48 13.74
CA ARG A 111 -5.48 -23.03 12.75
C ARG A 111 -4.89 -23.22 11.34
N TYR A 112 -3.78 -22.55 11.03
CA TYR A 112 -3.07 -22.62 9.76
C TYR A 112 -1.57 -22.83 10.00
N PRO A 113 -1.14 -24.07 10.32
CA PRO A 113 0.27 -24.41 10.47
C PRO A 113 1.10 -24.03 9.23
N GLU A 114 2.41 -23.85 9.40
CA GLU A 114 3.30 -23.34 8.34
C GLU A 114 3.25 -24.13 7.03
N ALA A 115 2.89 -25.41 7.07
CA ALA A 115 2.79 -26.29 5.90
C ALA A 115 1.53 -26.05 5.05
N VAL A 116 0.54 -25.33 5.58
CA VAL A 116 -0.67 -24.97 4.84
C VAL A 116 -0.36 -23.79 3.92
N ASP A 117 -0.40 -24.03 2.61
CA ASP A 117 -0.13 -23.01 1.61
C ASP A 117 -1.31 -22.03 1.47
N LEU A 118 -1.06 -20.74 1.71
CA LEU A 118 -2.04 -19.66 1.69
C LEU A 118 -1.35 -18.36 1.27
N GLY A 119 -2.10 -17.48 0.62
CA GLY A 119 -1.79 -16.05 0.64
C GLY A 119 -2.13 -15.48 2.02
N ALA A 120 -1.24 -14.67 2.59
CA ALA A 120 -1.43 -14.07 3.90
C ALA A 120 -1.21 -12.56 3.86
N LEU A 121 -2.08 -11.80 4.54
CA LEU A 121 -1.81 -10.42 4.90
C LEU A 121 -1.59 -10.39 6.42
N LEU A 122 -0.38 -10.07 6.84
CA LEU A 122 -0.03 -9.95 8.24
C LEU A 122 -0.18 -8.51 8.70
N CYS A 123 -0.58 -8.35 9.96
CA CYS A 123 -0.63 -7.07 10.64
C CYS A 123 0.16 -7.12 11.95
N PHE A 124 1.07 -6.16 12.11
CA PHE A 124 1.89 -5.98 13.31
C PHE A 124 1.65 -4.60 13.91
N GLU A 125 1.91 -4.45 15.21
CA GLU A 125 1.97 -3.14 15.87
C GLU A 125 3.28 -2.44 15.48
N GLU A 126 3.19 -1.20 14.98
CA GLU A 126 4.33 -0.44 14.45
C GLU A 126 5.44 -0.20 15.48
N LYS A 127 5.08 0.01 16.75
CA LYS A 127 6.08 0.38 17.78
C LYS A 127 6.95 -0.79 18.22
N THR A 128 6.40 -2.01 18.21
CA THR A 128 6.99 -3.17 18.88
C THR A 128 7.18 -4.38 17.97
N GLY A 129 6.56 -4.40 16.77
CA GLY A 129 6.52 -5.58 15.92
C GLY A 129 5.58 -6.67 16.42
N LYS A 130 4.79 -6.42 17.48
CA LYS A 130 3.85 -7.41 18.02
C LYS A 130 2.84 -7.83 16.96
N PHE A 131 2.73 -9.14 16.73
CA PHE A 131 1.69 -9.70 15.87
C PHE A 131 0.28 -9.36 16.39
N LEU A 132 -0.56 -8.83 15.50
CA LEU A 132 -1.93 -8.45 15.81
C LEU A 132 -2.94 -9.41 15.19
N TRP A 133 -2.84 -9.65 13.89
CA TRP A 133 -3.74 -10.54 13.17
C TRP A 133 -3.16 -10.94 11.82
N GLN A 134 -3.77 -11.97 11.22
CA GLN A 134 -3.50 -12.45 9.87
C GLN A 134 -4.83 -12.67 9.12
N HIS A 135 -4.95 -12.11 7.91
CA HIS A 135 -5.90 -12.57 6.91
C HIS A 135 -5.29 -13.73 6.13
N SER A 136 -6.10 -14.72 5.75
CA SER A 136 -5.62 -15.93 5.08
C SER A 136 -6.51 -16.28 3.90
N SER A 137 -5.92 -16.32 2.72
CA SER A 137 -6.57 -16.61 1.45
C SER A 137 -6.15 -18.00 0.99
N PRO A 138 -7.08 -18.98 0.95
CA PRO A 138 -6.80 -20.31 0.44
C PRO A 138 -6.37 -20.28 -1.02
N LYS A 139 -5.52 -21.23 -1.38
CA LYS A 139 -5.13 -21.44 -2.77
C LYS A 139 -6.32 -21.85 -3.64
N LEU A 140 -6.31 -21.41 -4.89
CA LEU A 140 -7.35 -21.78 -5.85
C LEU A 140 -7.31 -23.30 -6.15
N PRO A 141 -8.47 -23.98 -6.26
CA PRO A 141 -8.52 -25.42 -6.53
C PRO A 141 -7.97 -25.79 -7.92
N THR A 142 -7.89 -24.83 -8.83
CA THR A 142 -7.26 -25.01 -10.15
C THR A 142 -5.73 -25.16 -10.08
N GLY A 143 -5.15 -24.87 -8.91
CA GLY A 143 -3.72 -25.00 -8.64
C GLY A 143 -2.85 -24.10 -9.51
N ARG A 144 -1.63 -24.60 -9.79
CA ARG A 144 -0.50 -23.86 -10.36
C ARG A 144 -0.75 -23.07 -11.64
N VAL A 145 -1.81 -23.40 -12.40
CA VAL A 145 -2.14 -22.70 -13.65
C VAL A 145 -2.61 -21.27 -13.37
N HIS A 146 -3.32 -21.05 -12.26
CA HIS A 146 -3.82 -19.73 -11.86
C HIS A 146 -3.22 -19.23 -10.55
N ASP A 147 -2.76 -20.13 -9.69
CA ASP A 147 -2.26 -19.80 -8.36
C ASP A 147 -0.99 -20.60 -8.08
N TRP A 148 0.14 -19.93 -8.20
CA TRP A 148 1.45 -20.58 -8.10
C TRP A 148 1.70 -21.06 -6.66
N PRO A 149 2.25 -22.27 -6.47
CA PRO A 149 2.52 -22.81 -5.14
C PRO A 149 3.41 -21.86 -4.32
N LEU A 150 3.07 -21.69 -3.04
CA LEU A 150 3.76 -20.84 -2.07
C LEU A 150 3.74 -19.34 -2.39
N GLN A 151 3.11 -18.91 -3.49
CA GLN A 151 3.03 -17.50 -3.83
C GLN A 151 2.19 -16.75 -2.79
N GLY A 152 2.76 -15.74 -2.16
CA GLY A 152 2.07 -14.92 -1.18
C GLY A 152 1.15 -13.86 -1.81
N ILE A 153 0.49 -13.07 -0.96
CA ILE A 153 -0.14 -11.81 -1.39
C ILE A 153 0.98 -10.87 -1.84
N CYS A 154 0.92 -10.43 -3.10
CA CYS A 154 1.99 -9.65 -3.74
C CYS A 154 1.68 -8.16 -3.83
N CYS A 155 0.46 -7.74 -3.50
CA CYS A 155 0.09 -6.35 -3.57
C CYS A 155 0.57 -5.57 -2.33
N SER A 156 0.67 -4.26 -2.49
CA SER A 156 0.84 -3.32 -1.39
C SER A 156 -0.54 -2.86 -0.94
N PRO A 157 -0.94 -3.06 0.33
CA PRO A 157 -2.26 -2.66 0.79
C PRO A 157 -2.50 -1.14 0.67
N TYR A 158 -3.77 -0.74 0.72
CA TYR A 158 -4.20 0.65 0.88
C TYR A 158 -4.97 0.79 2.19
N VAL A 159 -4.60 1.75 3.02
CA VAL A 159 -5.25 2.04 4.30
C VAL A 159 -6.02 3.35 4.21
N ASP A 160 -7.27 3.29 4.65
CA ASP A 160 -8.14 4.46 4.80
C ASP A 160 -8.91 4.33 6.13
N GLY A 161 -8.51 5.12 7.12
CA GLY A 161 -9.14 5.08 8.45
C GLY A 161 -8.99 3.72 9.11
N LYS A 162 -10.14 3.07 9.27
CA LYS A 162 -10.29 1.74 9.88
C LYS A 162 -10.31 0.60 8.86
N ARG A 163 -10.09 0.88 7.57
CA ARG A 163 -10.18 -0.10 6.49
C ARG A 163 -8.82 -0.33 5.85
N VAL A 164 -8.60 -1.59 5.45
CA VAL A 164 -7.46 -2.03 4.64
C VAL A 164 -8.01 -2.67 3.38
N TRP A 165 -7.43 -2.34 2.24
CA TRP A 165 -7.78 -2.86 0.93
C TRP A 165 -6.57 -3.53 0.31
N PHE A 166 -6.75 -4.71 -0.27
CA PHE A 166 -5.70 -5.50 -0.89
C PHE A 166 -6.33 -6.44 -1.94
N VAL A 167 -5.50 -6.98 -2.83
CA VAL A 167 -5.86 -7.93 -3.89
C VAL A 167 -5.02 -9.18 -3.79
#